data_AF-A0A241ZI36-F1
#
_entry.id   AF-A0A241ZI36-F1
#
_cell.length_a   1.000
_cell.length_b   1.000
_cell.length_c   1.000
_cell.angle_alpha   90.00
_cell.angle_beta   90.00
_cell.angle_gamma   90.00
#
_symmetry.space_group_name_H-M   'P 1'
#
loop_
_entity.id
_entity.type
_entity.pdbx_description
1 polymer ?
#
loop_
_entity_poly.entity_id
_entity_poly.type
_entity_poly.pdbx_seq_one_letter_code
_entity_poly.pdbx_strand_id
1 'polypeptide(L)' 'MKSSITQESLALKCEIDRSYLGRIERGEVNLTVDKLYQIAQVLQISPKDLLPD' A
#
# COMPACT_ATOMS: atom_id res chain seq x y z
N MET A 1 5.93 -6.70 -2.45
CA MET A 1 5.75 -6.94 -1.00
C MET A 1 5.63 -8.44 -0.74
N LYS A 2 6.40 -9.02 0.17
CA LYS A 2 6.10 -10.35 0.75
C LYS A 2 5.68 -10.15 2.21
N SER A 3 4.42 -9.77 2.40
CA SER A 3 3.74 -9.81 3.69
C SER A 3 2.69 -10.92 3.63
N SER A 4 2.37 -11.55 4.76
CA SER A 4 1.33 -12.59 4.84
C SER A 4 -0.09 -12.04 4.60
N ILE A 5 -0.23 -10.72 4.42
CA ILE A 5 -1.50 -10.05 4.13
C ILE A 5 -1.83 -10.11 2.63
N THR A 6 -3.09 -10.38 2.31
CA THR A 6 -3.58 -10.31 0.91
C THR A 6 -3.84 -8.86 0.49
N GLN A 7 -3.84 -8.60 -0.82
CA GLN A 7 -4.24 -7.28 -1.36
C GLN A 7 -5.66 -6.89 -0.91
N GLU A 8 -6.63 -7.81 -0.93
CA GLU A 8 -7.97 -7.57 -0.37
C GLU A 8 -7.90 -7.08 1.08
N SER A 9 -7.13 -7.76 1.93
CA SER A 9 -7.04 -7.45 3.35
C SER A 9 -6.33 -6.12 3.60
N LEU A 10 -5.29 -5.82 2.83
CA LEU A 10 -4.58 -4.56 2.91
C LEU A 10 -5.44 -3.39 2.44
N ALA A 11 -6.15 -3.56 1.31
CA ALA A 11 -7.06 -2.58 0.77
C ALA A 11 -8.18 -2.24 1.77
N LEU A 12 -8.77 -3.27 2.40
CA LEU A 12 -9.78 -3.10 3.44
C LEU A 12 -9.24 -2.32 4.64
N LYS A 13 -8.05 -2.67 5.15
CA LYS A 13 -7.45 -1.99 6.31
C LYS A 13 -7.01 -0.56 6.01
N CYS A 14 -6.63 -0.27 4.77
CA CYS A 14 -6.28 1.07 4.31
C CYS A 14 -7.48 1.88 3.81
N GLU A 15 -8.69 1.32 3.87
CA GLU A 15 -9.92 1.94 3.36
C GLU A 15 -9.75 2.44 1.91
N ILE A 16 -9.10 1.63 1.09
CA ILE A 16 -8.90 1.90 -0.34
C ILE A 16 -9.52 0.78 -1.17
N ASP A 17 -9.91 1.10 -2.39
CA ASP A 17 -10.36 0.08 -3.33
C ASP A 17 -9.24 -0.90 -3.67
N ARG A 18 -9.55 -2.19 -3.70
CA ARG A 18 -8.58 -3.24 -4.03
C ARG A 18 -7.98 -3.07 -5.43
N SER A 19 -8.79 -2.65 -6.41
CA SER A 19 -8.31 -2.37 -7.76
C SER A 19 -7.40 -1.15 -7.77
N TYR A 20 -7.67 -0.13 -6.95
CA TYR A 20 -6.75 1.00 -6.74
C TYR A 20 -5.42 0.55 -6.13
N LEU A 21 -5.43 -0.28 -5.08
CA LEU A 21 -4.20 -0.87 -4.52
C LEU A 21 -3.40 -1.65 -5.57
N GLY A 22 -4.07 -2.47 -6.39
CA GLY A 22 -3.42 -3.20 -7.47
C GLY A 22 -2.79 -2.28 -8.52
N ARG A 23 -3.43 -1.15 -8.84
CA ARG A 23 -2.87 -0.13 -9.75
C ARG A 23 -1.65 0.56 -9.15
N ILE A 24 -1.65 0.81 -7.84
CA ILE A 24 -0.49 1.37 -7.11
C ILE A 24 0.71 0.43 -7.24
N GLU A 25 0.52 -0.87 -6.94
CA GLU A 25 1.62 -1.85 -6.99
C GLU A 25 2.20 -2.03 -8.41
N ARG A 26 1.40 -1.81 -9.46
CA ARG A 26 1.85 -1.85 -10.85
C ARG A 26 2.39 -0.50 -11.37
N GLY A 27 2.35 0.56 -10.55
CA GLY A 27 2.79 1.90 -10.97
C GLY A 27 1.86 2.59 -11.97
N GLU A 28 0.60 2.16 -12.08
CA GLU A 28 -0.40 2.72 -13.00
C GLU A 28 -1.08 3.99 -12.46
N VAL A 29 -0.91 4.28 -11.18
CA VAL A 29 -1.44 5.47 -10.51
C VAL A 29 -0.44 6.05 -9.53
N ASN A 30 -0.54 7.36 -9.33
CA ASN A 30 0.22 8.05 -8.29
C ASN A 30 -0.43 7.83 -6.92
N LEU A 31 0.39 7.50 -5.94
CA LEU A 31 0.03 7.38 -4.53
C LEU A 31 0.24 8.73 -3.84
N THR A 32 -0.71 9.17 -3.00
CA THR A 32 -0.49 10.35 -2.16
C THR A 32 0.43 10.01 -0.98
N VAL A 33 1.12 11.02 -0.44
CA VAL A 33 1.97 10.85 0.75
C VAL A 33 1.15 10.33 1.94
N ASP A 34 -0.07 10.83 2.14
CA ASP A 34 -0.97 10.38 3.20
C ASP A 34 -1.27 8.86 3.11
N LYS A 35 -1.59 8.37 1.90
CA LYS A 35 -1.83 6.94 1.67
C LYS A 35 -0.57 6.09 1.81
N LEU A 36 0.60 6.61 1.46
CA LEU A 36 1.89 5.95 1.73
C LEU A 36 2.07 5.69 3.24
N TYR A 37 1.85 6.71 4.07
CA TYR A 37 1.93 6.57 5.53
C TYR A 37 0.88 5.58 6.08
N GLN A 38 -0.36 5.65 5.57
CA GLN A 38 -1.42 4.72 5.98
C GLN A 38 -1.05 3.26 5.67
N ILE A 39 -0.57 2.98 4.47
CA ILE A 39 -0.14 1.62 4.06
C ILE A 39 1.03 1.14 4.92
N ALA A 40 2.03 2.01 5.15
CA ALA A 40 3.17 1.68 5.99
C ALA A 40 2.75 1.36 7.44
N GLN A 41 1.80 2.13 7.98
CA GLN A 41 1.26 1.91 9.33
C GLN A 41 0.54 0.56 9.44
N VAL A 42 -0.31 0.21 8.47
CA VAL A 42 -1.02 -1.08 8.43
C VAL A 42 -0.06 -2.25 8.33
N LEU A 43 1.03 -2.09 7.57
CA LEU A 43 2.07 -3.10 7.41
C LEU A 43 3.11 -3.11 8.54
N GLN A 44 3.06 -2.14 9.45
CA GLN A 44 4.02 -1.95 10.55
C GLN A 44 5.48 -1.84 10.07
N ILE A 45 5.70 -1.09 9.00
CA ILE A 45 7.03 -0.82 8.42
C ILE A 45 7.27 0.68 8.28
N SER A 46 8.49 1.08 7.91
CA SER A 46 8.79 2.46 7.58
C SER A 46 8.19 2.81 6.20
N PRO A 47 7.68 4.03 5.97
CA PRO A 47 7.29 4.49 4.64
C PRO A 47 8.42 4.39 3.60
N LYS A 48 9.69 4.50 4.05
CA LYS A 48 10.86 4.28 3.19
C LYS A 48 10.87 2.87 2.57
N ASP A 49 10.39 1.87 3.31
CA ASP A 49 10.41 0.47 2.85
C ASP A 49 9.40 0.21 1.71
N LEU A 50 8.57 1.21 1.40
CA LEU A 50 7.64 1.21 0.26
C LEU A 50 8.20 1.93 -0.98
N LEU A 51 9.36 2.56 -0.86
CA LEU A 51 10.00 3.34 -1.91
C LEU A 51 11.21 2.57 -2.47
N PRO A 52 11.57 2.79 -3.74
CA PRO A 52 12.83 2.29 -4.29
C PRO A 52 14.04 2.90 -3.56
N ASP A 53 15.17 2.19 -3.59
CA ASP A 53 16.46 2.67 -3.07
C ASP A 53 17.02 3.88 -3.85
#